data_AF-A0AA94LMH2-F1
#
_entry.id   AF-A0AA94LMH2-F1
#
_cell.length_a   1.000
_cell.length_b   1.000
_cell.length_c   1.000
_cell.angle_alpha   90.00
_cell.angle_beta   90.00
_cell.angle_gamma   90.00
#
_symmetry.space_group_name_H-M   'P 1'
#
loop_
_entity.id
_entity.type
_entity.pdbx_description
1 polymer ?
#
loop_
_entity_poly.entity_id
_entity_poly.type
_entity_poly.pdbx_seq_one_letter_code
_entity_poly.pdbx_strand_id
1 'polypeptide(L)'
;MKEVDADTHKVEVTISKSDYPETGQHIEDAIVSGKPDIVTIARDKAKQNRANSLRGIKTRPKLDRDEWPMAMFKEGGTNADIRHISASDNRGAGSAIGNALIDYPNGTKVKVIIKNR
;
A
#
# COMPACT_ATOMS: atom_id res chain seq x y z
N MET A 1 0.65 -27.18 -8.08
CA MET A 1 1.80 -26.24 -8.10
C MET A 1 1.47 -25.23 -9.17
N LYS A 2 1.23 -23.96 -8.82
CA LYS A 2 0.99 -22.92 -9.84
C LYS A 2 2.35 -22.34 -10.20
N GLU A 3 2.74 -22.50 -11.46
CA GLU A 3 3.86 -21.77 -12.06
C GLU A 3 3.67 -20.27 -11.78
N VAL A 4 4.70 -19.65 -11.23
CA VAL A 4 4.73 -18.20 -10.99
C VAL A 4 5.57 -17.62 -12.10
N ASP A 5 4.88 -17.03 -13.07
CA ASP A 5 5.46 -16.38 -14.25
C ASP A 5 6.42 -15.27 -13.82
N ALA A 6 7.67 -15.34 -14.29
CA ALA A 6 8.81 -14.59 -13.81
C ALA A 6 8.84 -13.11 -14.26
N ASP A 7 7.71 -12.57 -14.76
CA ASP A 7 7.66 -11.26 -15.44
C ASP A 7 6.52 -10.33 -14.97
N THR A 8 5.97 -10.57 -13.78
CA THR A 8 4.77 -9.82 -13.31
C THR A 8 5.07 -8.47 -12.66
N HIS A 9 6.29 -8.21 -12.19
CA HIS A 9 6.70 -6.96 -11.53
C HIS A 9 8.15 -6.55 -11.87
N LYS A 10 8.43 -5.23 -11.83
CA LYS A 10 9.76 -4.66 -12.16
C LYS A 10 10.60 -4.35 -10.93
N VAL A 11 9.98 -4.10 -9.78
CA VAL A 11 10.64 -3.74 -8.53
C VAL A 11 9.94 -4.40 -7.36
N GLU A 12 10.71 -4.76 -6.34
CA GLU A 12 10.21 -5.26 -5.07
C GLU A 12 10.43 -4.21 -3.97
N VAL A 13 9.40 -3.96 -3.17
CA VAL A 13 9.49 -3.11 -1.98
C VAL A 13 9.15 -3.95 -0.77
N THR A 14 10.06 -3.99 0.19
CA THR A 14 9.85 -4.73 1.43
C THR A 14 9.36 -3.79 2.53
N ILE A 15 8.29 -4.20 3.22
CA ILE A 15 7.82 -3.57 4.45
C ILE A 15 8.09 -4.50 5.61
N SER A 16 8.90 -4.02 6.55
CA SER A 16 9.24 -4.71 7.77
C SER A 16 8.18 -4.46 8.83
N LYS A 17 7.53 -5.53 9.31
CA LYS A 17 6.61 -5.45 10.45
C LYS A 17 7.30 -5.12 11.77
N SER A 18 8.64 -5.16 11.81
CA SER A 18 9.36 -4.67 12.99
C SER A 18 9.43 -3.15 13.04
N ASP A 19 9.46 -2.50 11.86
CA ASP A 19 9.53 -1.04 11.75
C ASP A 19 8.14 -0.40 11.70
N TYR A 20 7.20 -1.04 11.00
CA TYR A 20 5.82 -0.59 10.81
C TYR A 20 4.82 -1.72 11.10
N PRO A 21 4.66 -2.14 12.37
CA PRO A 21 3.84 -3.29 12.73
C PRO A 21 2.37 -3.16 12.31
N GLU A 22 1.74 -1.98 12.48
CA GLU A 22 0.32 -1.83 12.16
C GLU A 22 0.09 -1.76 10.65
N THR A 23 0.91 -0.98 9.93
CA THR A 23 0.83 -0.88 8.46
C THR A 23 1.14 -2.23 7.81
N GLY A 24 2.22 -2.89 8.24
CA GLY A 24 2.61 -4.20 7.71
C GLY A 24 1.53 -5.26 7.94
N GLN A 25 0.86 -5.26 9.10
CA GLN A 25 -0.26 -6.16 9.36
C GLN A 25 -1.48 -5.83 8.49
N HIS A 26 -1.80 -4.56 8.31
CA HIS A 26 -2.92 -4.16 7.45
C HIS A 26 -2.72 -4.60 6.00
N ILE A 27 -1.53 -4.36 5.43
CA ILE A 27 -1.23 -4.77 4.06
C ILE A 27 -1.30 -6.30 3.91
N GLU A 28 -0.72 -7.06 4.85
CA GLU A 28 -0.79 -8.52 4.84
C GLU A 28 -2.24 -9.03 4.87
N ASP A 29 -3.05 -8.54 5.79
CA ASP A 29 -4.46 -8.94 5.92
C ASP A 29 -5.28 -8.58 4.67
N ALA A 30 -5.02 -7.41 4.09
CA ALA A 30 -5.69 -6.95 2.88
C ALA A 30 -5.33 -7.86 1.68
N ILE A 31 -4.06 -8.24 1.54
CA ILE A 31 -3.61 -9.20 0.51
C ILE A 31 -4.27 -10.57 0.72
N VAL A 32 -4.28 -11.09 1.95
CA VAL A 32 -4.98 -12.35 2.29
C VAL A 32 -6.46 -12.27 1.96
N SER A 33 -7.07 -11.09 2.09
CA SER A 33 -8.47 -10.80 1.75
C SER A 33 -8.70 -10.55 0.25
N GLY A 34 -7.69 -10.76 -0.59
CA GLY A 34 -7.80 -10.68 -2.05
C GLY A 34 -7.43 -9.34 -2.68
N LYS A 35 -6.87 -8.40 -1.91
CA LYS A 35 -6.23 -7.20 -2.50
C LYS A 35 -4.92 -7.59 -3.19
N PRO A 36 -4.48 -6.85 -4.21
CA PRO A 36 -3.27 -7.20 -4.94
C PRO A 36 -2.02 -6.99 -4.09
N ASP A 37 -1.04 -7.89 -4.24
CA ASP A 37 0.33 -7.76 -3.76
C ASP A 37 1.26 -7.12 -4.81
N ILE A 38 0.86 -7.16 -6.09
CA ILE A 38 1.50 -6.43 -7.19
C ILE A 38 0.65 -5.22 -7.58
N VAL A 39 1.24 -4.03 -7.47
CA VAL A 39 0.58 -2.74 -7.68
C VAL A 39 1.34 -1.89 -8.69
N THR A 40 0.66 -0.98 -9.37
CA THR A 40 1.23 -0.17 -10.45
C THR A 40 1.32 1.29 -10.04
N ILE A 41 2.49 1.92 -10.11
CA ILE A 41 2.66 3.34 -9.75
C ILE A 41 1.79 4.23 -10.66
N ALA A 42 0.94 5.06 -10.06
CA ALA A 42 0.07 6.02 -10.73
C ALA A 42 -0.11 7.27 -9.85
N ARG A 43 0.98 8.04 -9.67
CA ARG A 43 1.00 9.19 -8.74
C ARG A 43 0.00 10.28 -9.10
N ASP A 44 -0.29 10.44 -10.38
CA ASP A 44 -1.30 11.35 -10.92
C ASP A 44 -2.71 11.05 -10.40
N LYS A 45 -2.98 9.79 -10.02
CA LYS A 45 -4.28 9.36 -9.48
C LYS A 45 -4.40 9.49 -7.96
N ALA A 46 -3.32 9.80 -7.25
CA ALA A 46 -3.27 9.76 -5.79
C ALA A 46 -4.38 10.57 -5.11
N LYS A 47 -4.62 11.80 -5.58
CA LYS A 47 -5.67 12.66 -5.02
C LYS A 47 -7.07 12.08 -5.22
N GLN A 48 -7.36 11.59 -6.43
CA GLN A 48 -8.65 11.02 -6.77
C GLN A 48 -8.89 9.69 -6.03
N ASN A 49 -7.87 8.83 -5.98
CA ASN A 49 -7.94 7.56 -5.27
C ASN A 49 -8.24 7.79 -3.79
N ARG A 50 -7.51 8.68 -3.13
CA ARG A 50 -7.75 9.01 -1.72
C ARG A 50 -9.15 9.57 -1.45
N ALA A 51 -9.67 10.40 -2.35
CA ALA A 51 -11.03 10.91 -2.23
C ALA A 51 -12.08 9.78 -2.35
N ASN A 52 -11.83 8.81 -3.22
CA ASN A 52 -12.72 7.68 -3.46
C ASN A 52 -12.68 6.63 -2.33
N SER A 53 -11.50 6.24 -1.87
CA SER A 53 -11.30 5.25 -0.82
C SER A 53 -11.83 5.73 0.54
N LEU A 54 -11.60 7.01 0.87
CA LEU A 54 -11.93 7.57 2.20
C LEU A 54 -13.35 8.16 2.28
N ARG A 55 -14.15 8.05 1.23
CA ARG A 55 -15.51 8.63 1.19
C ARG A 55 -16.38 8.01 2.28
N GLY A 56 -16.90 8.86 3.17
CA GLY A 56 -17.75 8.44 4.29
C GLY A 56 -17.01 7.86 5.50
N ILE A 57 -15.68 7.71 5.43
CA ILE A 57 -14.89 7.17 6.54
C ILE A 57 -14.44 8.31 7.45
N LYS A 58 -14.94 8.35 8.67
CA LYS A 58 -14.61 9.40 9.65
C LYS A 58 -13.14 9.34 10.07
N THR A 59 -12.55 10.49 10.35
CA THR A 59 -11.24 10.58 11.01
C THR A 59 -11.35 10.17 12.48
N ARG A 60 -10.23 9.75 13.08
CA ARG A 60 -10.13 9.43 14.52
C ARG A 60 -8.89 10.12 15.09
N PRO A 61 -8.94 10.72 16.28
CA PRO A 61 -7.76 11.32 16.89
C PRO A 61 -6.59 10.34 16.98
N LYS A 62 -5.37 10.80 16.66
CA LYS A 62 -4.11 10.04 16.69
C LYS A 62 -3.99 8.88 15.68
N LEU A 63 -5.03 8.60 14.90
CA LEU A 63 -5.03 7.53 13.90
C LEU A 63 -5.17 8.12 12.51
N ASP A 64 -4.42 7.55 11.57
CA ASP A 64 -4.62 7.79 10.14
C ASP A 64 -5.49 6.66 9.56
N ARG A 65 -6.13 6.92 8.41
CA ARG A 65 -6.87 5.93 7.63
C ARG A 65 -5.91 5.37 6.59
N ASP A 66 -5.27 4.26 6.91
CA ASP A 66 -4.38 3.58 5.98
C ASP A 66 -5.18 2.88 4.88
N GLU A 67 -4.58 2.75 3.70
CA GLU A 67 -5.22 2.30 2.46
C GLU A 67 -4.36 1.21 1.80
N TRP A 68 -4.94 0.02 1.59
CA TRP A 68 -4.31 -0.99 0.72
C TRP A 68 -5.25 -1.50 -0.38
N PRO A 69 -4.96 -1.29 -1.68
CA PRO A 69 -3.75 -0.64 -2.20
C PRO A 69 -3.70 0.86 -1.93
N MET A 70 -2.49 1.39 -1.72
CA MET A 70 -2.27 2.81 -1.45
C MET A 70 -2.77 3.69 -2.59
N ALA A 71 -3.19 4.92 -2.27
CA ALA A 71 -3.71 5.86 -3.25
C ALA A 71 -2.76 6.16 -4.42
N MET A 72 -1.44 6.08 -4.23
CA MET A 72 -0.45 6.30 -5.29
C MET A 72 -0.35 5.19 -6.33
N PHE A 73 -1.09 4.08 -6.13
CA PHE A 73 -1.14 2.97 -7.07
C PHE A 73 -2.44 2.98 -7.89
N LYS A 74 -2.39 2.42 -9.10
CA LYS A 74 -3.52 2.32 -10.03
C LYS A 74 -4.67 1.51 -9.43
N GLU A 75 -4.35 0.52 -8.61
CA GLU A 75 -5.26 -0.43 -7.98
C GLU A 75 -5.92 0.14 -6.71
N GLY A 76 -5.49 1.31 -6.23
CA GLY A 76 -6.08 1.99 -5.09
C GLY A 76 -7.46 2.61 -5.39
N GLY A 77 -7.92 3.48 -4.50
CA GLY A 77 -9.22 4.15 -4.65
C GLY A 77 -10.37 3.30 -4.13
N THR A 78 -11.45 3.14 -4.91
CA THR A 78 -12.65 2.40 -4.45
C THR A 78 -12.39 0.94 -4.09
N ASN A 79 -11.28 0.38 -4.56
CA ASN A 79 -10.88 -0.99 -4.28
C ASN A 79 -9.98 -1.13 -3.05
N ALA A 80 -9.61 -0.05 -2.36
CA ALA A 80 -8.75 -0.12 -1.19
C ALA A 80 -9.49 -0.68 0.04
N ASP A 81 -8.81 -1.56 0.78
CA ASP A 81 -9.13 -1.88 2.18
C ASP A 81 -8.67 -0.72 3.07
N ILE A 82 -9.45 -0.41 4.10
CA ILE A 82 -9.23 0.78 4.94
C ILE A 82 -9.19 0.38 6.41
N ARG A 83 -8.10 0.75 7.08
CA ARG A 83 -7.92 0.52 8.52
C ARG A 83 -7.46 1.79 9.22
N HIS A 84 -8.05 2.08 10.39
CA HIS A 84 -7.48 3.09 11.27
C HIS A 84 -6.29 2.51 12.02
N ILE A 85 -5.12 3.09 11.82
CA ILE A 85 -3.86 2.68 12.47
C ILE A 85 -3.13 3.88 13.05
N SER A 86 -2.15 3.65 13.93
CA SER A 86 -1.30 4.70 14.49
C SER A 86 -0.76 5.65 13.41
N ALA A 87 -0.97 6.96 13.58
CA ALA A 87 -0.50 7.95 12.61
C ALA A 87 1.03 7.96 12.45
N SER A 88 1.78 7.64 13.51
CA SER A 88 3.24 7.56 13.43
C SER A 88 3.69 6.37 12.59
N ASP A 89 3.06 5.21 12.76
CA ASP A 89 3.33 3.98 12.01
C ASP A 89 3.03 4.20 10.53
N ASN A 90 1.82 4.65 10.22
CA ASN A 90 1.35 4.90 8.85
C ASN A 90 2.23 5.88 8.07
N ARG A 91 2.58 7.01 8.67
CA ARG A 91 3.39 8.05 8.01
C ARG A 91 4.83 7.61 7.81
N GLY A 92 5.36 6.84 8.77
CA GLY A 92 6.67 6.21 8.65
C GLY A 92 6.70 5.26 7.45
N ALA A 93 5.75 4.33 7.39
CA ALA A 93 5.64 3.35 6.30
C ALA A 93 5.40 4.03 4.94
N GLY A 94 4.50 5.01 4.89
CA GLY A 94 4.23 5.79 3.68
C GLY A 94 5.45 6.55 3.16
N SER A 95 6.26 7.11 4.06
CA SER A 95 7.52 7.78 3.70
C SER A 95 8.55 6.77 3.18
N ALA A 96 8.68 5.61 3.83
CA ALA A 96 9.60 4.56 3.40
C ALA A 96 9.25 4.02 2.01
N ILE A 97 7.97 3.69 1.75
CA ILE A 97 7.49 3.26 0.43
C ILE A 97 7.69 4.37 -0.61
N GLY A 98 7.32 5.61 -0.27
CA GLY A 98 7.45 6.76 -1.16
C GLY A 98 8.90 6.99 -1.60
N ASN A 99 9.84 6.96 -0.65
CA ASN A 99 11.27 7.11 -0.91
C ASN A 99 11.83 5.92 -1.70
N ALA A 100 11.47 4.69 -1.35
CA ALA A 100 11.92 3.50 -2.07
C ALA A 100 11.49 3.49 -3.54
N LEU A 101 10.37 4.17 -3.85
CA LEU A 101 9.80 4.21 -5.19
C LEU A 101 10.10 5.51 -5.96
N ILE A 102 10.82 6.47 -5.38
CA ILE A 102 10.91 7.85 -5.91
C ILE A 102 11.42 7.93 -7.35
N ASP A 103 12.42 7.11 -7.70
CA ASP A 103 13.06 7.10 -9.02
C ASP A 103 12.30 6.28 -10.08
N TYR A 104 11.24 5.58 -9.67
CA TYR A 104 10.47 4.74 -10.57
C TYR A 104 9.30 5.52 -11.18
N PRO A 105 9.18 5.55 -12.53
CA PRO A 105 8.12 6.30 -13.20
C PRO A 105 6.74 5.65 -13.01
N ASN A 106 5.69 6.43 -13.27
CA ASN A 106 4.33 5.90 -13.39
C ASN A 106 4.29 4.75 -14.41
N GLY A 107 3.46 3.73 -14.16
CA GLY A 107 3.40 2.50 -14.94
C GLY A 107 4.32 1.39 -14.44
N THR A 108 5.27 1.68 -13.55
CA THR A 108 6.11 0.65 -12.93
C THR A 108 5.27 -0.27 -12.06
N LYS A 109 5.36 -1.59 -12.31
CA LYS A 109 4.77 -2.63 -11.46
C LYS A 109 5.69 -2.94 -10.30
N VAL A 110 5.14 -2.92 -9.10
CA VAL A 110 5.81 -3.08 -7.81
C VAL A 110 5.20 -4.27 -7.10
N LYS A 111 6.01 -5.23 -6.67
CA LYS A 111 5.57 -6.26 -5.73
C LYS A 111 5.89 -5.80 -4.31
N VAL A 112 4.89 -5.79 -3.44
CA VAL A 112 5.09 -5.46 -2.02
C VAL A 112 5.21 -6.74 -1.22
N ILE A 113 6.31 -6.81 -0.45
CA ILE A 113 6.67 -7.98 0.35
C ILE A 113 6.58 -7.57 1.81
N ILE A 114 5.75 -8.28 2.58
CA ILE A 114 5.68 -8.10 4.02
C ILE A 114 6.67 -9.05 4.68
N LYS A 115 7.67 -8.50 5.36
CA LYS A 115 8.67 -9.28 6.09
C LYS A 115 8.29 -9.36 7.56
N ASN A 116 7.95 -10.56 8.00
CA ASN A 116 8.01 -10.97 9.40
C ASN A 116 9.48 -11.25 9.72
N ARG A 117 10.01 -10.64 10.79
CA ARG A 117 11.42 -10.66 11.25
C ARG A 117 12.37 -11.64 10.53
#